data_AF-A0A956DGU7-F1
#
_entry.id   AF-A0A956DGU7-F1
#
_cell.length_a   1.000
_cell.length_b   1.000
_cell.length_c   1.000
_cell.angle_alpha   90.00
_cell.angle_beta   90.00
_cell.angle_gamma   90.00
#
_symmetry.space_group_name_H-M   'P 1'
#
loop_
_entity.id
_entity.type
_entity.pdbx_description
1 polymer ?
#
loop_
_entity_poly.entity_id
_entity_poly.type
_entity_poly.pdbx_seq_one_letter_code
_entity_poly.pdbx_strand_id
1 'polypeptide(L)'
;MIGIPLGLLAANATEWVVHKYVLHGLGKKKSSFWSFHWHEHHAESRTNVMRDPHYADRSVLGWHAQGKEALALVGAAAAITPLFPVAPFFVAAGWYSAWNYYRVHKRSHEDPAWAREHLTWHYDHHM
;
A
#
# COMPACT_ATOMS: atom_id res chain seq x y z
N MET A 1 -22.78 4.70 14.55
CA MET A 1 -21.68 3.81 14.08
C MET A 1 -21.37 3.95 12.57
N ILE A 2 -21.94 4.93 11.87
CA ILE A 2 -21.71 5.16 10.42
C ILE A 2 -20.25 5.48 10.07
N GLY A 3 -19.43 5.90 11.05
CA GLY A 3 -18.01 6.17 10.84
C GLY A 3 -17.22 4.96 10.32
N ILE A 4 -17.57 3.72 10.73
CA ILE A 4 -16.88 2.50 10.26
C ILE A 4 -17.07 2.31 8.74
N PRO A 5 -18.30 2.19 8.21
CA PRO A 5 -18.49 2.01 6.77
C PRO A 5 -17.96 3.20 5.96
N LEU A 6 -18.08 4.44 6.46
CA LEU A 6 -17.51 5.60 5.79
C LEU A 6 -15.97 5.59 5.76
N GLY A 7 -15.33 5.16 6.85
CA GLY A 7 -13.87 5.02 6.91
C GLY A 7 -13.36 3.95 5.96
N LEU A 8 -14.03 2.79 5.89
CA LEU A 8 -13.69 1.74 4.94
C LEU A 8 -13.88 2.18 3.48
N LEU A 9 -15.00 2.88 3.18
CA LEU A 9 -15.26 3.43 1.85
C LEU A 9 -14.18 4.45 1.46
N ALA A 10 -13.85 5.39 2.36
CA ALA A 10 -12.83 6.39 2.14
C ALA A 10 -11.44 5.77 1.94
N ALA A 11 -11.09 4.73 2.70
CA ALA A 11 -9.82 4.03 2.56
C ALA A 11 -9.71 3.34 1.18
N ASN A 12 -10.73 2.60 0.75
CA ASN A 12 -10.74 1.95 -0.56
C ASN A 12 -10.70 2.96 -1.72
N ALA A 13 -11.45 4.06 -1.61
CA ALA A 13 -11.41 5.14 -2.60
C ALA A 13 -10.02 5.79 -2.66
N THR A 14 -9.40 6.02 -1.50
CA THR A 14 -8.05 6.58 -1.40
C THR A 14 -7.01 5.65 -2.01
N GLU A 15 -7.05 4.36 -1.65
CA GLU A 15 -6.17 3.34 -2.23
C GLU A 15 -6.26 3.34 -3.75
N TRP A 16 -7.46 3.28 -4.32
CA TRP A 16 -7.65 3.29 -5.77
C TRP A 16 -7.11 4.57 -6.43
N VAL A 17 -7.43 5.75 -5.87
CA VAL A 17 -6.98 7.04 -6.42
C VAL A 17 -5.46 7.16 -6.36
N VAL A 18 -4.86 6.85 -5.20
CA VAL A 18 -3.43 6.92 -4.99
C VAL A 18 -2.72 5.91 -5.89
N HIS A 19 -3.18 4.67 -5.92
CA HIS A 19 -2.58 3.63 -6.75
C HIS A 19 -2.62 3.99 -8.24
N LYS A 20 -3.76 4.45 -8.73
CA LYS A 20 -3.93 4.79 -10.15
C LYS A 20 -3.18 6.04 -10.58
N TYR A 21 -3.34 7.15 -9.85
CA TYR A 21 -2.86 8.46 -10.31
C TYR A 21 -1.53 8.88 -9.70
N VAL A 22 -1.23 8.46 -8.47
CA VAL A 22 0.03 8.79 -7.79
C VAL A 22 1.08 7.73 -8.13
N LEU A 23 0.81 6.47 -7.77
CA LEU A 23 1.79 5.39 -7.92
C LEU A 23 1.99 4.99 -9.39
N HIS A 24 0.92 4.81 -10.16
CA HIS A 24 1.00 4.49 -11.60
C HIS A 24 1.00 5.70 -12.54
N GLY A 25 0.64 6.88 -12.05
CA GLY A 25 0.76 8.12 -12.81
C GLY A 25 2.11 8.79 -12.61
N LEU A 26 2.35 9.33 -11.41
CA LEU A 26 3.60 10.02 -11.08
C LEU A 26 4.78 9.06 -10.97
N GLY A 27 4.58 7.83 -10.47
CA GLY A 27 5.65 6.85 -10.29
C GLY A 27 6.30 6.36 -11.59
N LYS A 28 5.68 6.58 -12.76
CA LYS A 28 6.35 6.32 -14.05
C LYS A 28 7.53 7.27 -14.29
N LYS A 29 7.53 8.47 -13.72
CA LYS A 29 8.62 9.45 -13.84
C LYS A 29 9.72 9.12 -12.83
N LYS A 30 10.92 8.77 -13.30
CA LYS A 30 12.06 8.38 -12.43
C LYS A 30 12.46 9.46 -11.40
N SER A 31 12.25 10.73 -11.72
CA SER A 31 12.51 11.85 -10.79
C SER A 31 11.45 12.03 -9.70
N SER A 32 10.31 11.33 -9.80
CA SER A 32 9.26 11.41 -8.78
C SER A 32 9.67 10.66 -7.51
N PHE A 33 9.28 11.17 -6.35
CA PHE A 33 9.34 10.41 -5.09
C PHE A 33 8.63 9.06 -5.23
N TRP A 34 7.51 9.00 -5.95
CA TRP A 34 6.69 7.80 -6.15
C TRP A 34 7.27 6.80 -7.14
N SER A 35 8.46 7.08 -7.70
CA SER A 35 9.07 6.23 -8.72
C SER A 35 9.43 4.84 -8.22
N PHE A 36 9.58 4.67 -6.91
CA PHE A 36 9.80 3.36 -6.28
C PHE A 36 8.70 2.36 -6.63
N HIS A 37 7.46 2.81 -6.83
CA HIS A 37 6.37 1.89 -7.13
C HIS A 37 6.56 1.19 -8.47
N TRP A 38 6.99 1.92 -9.50
CA TRP A 38 7.18 1.35 -10.83
C TRP A 38 8.59 0.75 -11.03
N HIS A 39 9.62 1.52 -10.66
CA HIS A 39 11.02 1.22 -11.00
C HIS A 39 11.76 0.40 -9.96
N GLU A 40 11.18 0.21 -8.76
CA GLU A 40 11.70 -0.73 -7.76
C GLU A 40 10.69 -1.88 -7.59
N HIS A 41 9.52 -1.59 -7.03
CA HIS A 41 8.56 -2.59 -6.58
C HIS A 41 7.98 -3.47 -7.71
N HIS A 42 7.41 -2.84 -8.75
CA HIS A 42 6.91 -3.55 -9.93
C HIS A 42 8.03 -4.26 -10.70
N ALA A 43 9.20 -3.64 -10.81
CA ALA A 43 10.35 -4.22 -11.50
C ALA A 43 10.86 -5.49 -10.81
N GLU A 44 11.03 -5.45 -9.49
CA GLU A 44 11.43 -6.61 -8.68
C GLU A 44 10.36 -7.69 -8.71
N SER A 45 9.08 -7.33 -8.53
CA SER A 45 7.98 -8.29 -8.58
C SER A 45 7.92 -9.03 -9.91
N ARG A 46 8.05 -8.32 -11.05
CA ARG A 46 8.07 -8.97 -12.38
C ARG A 46 9.27 -9.88 -12.55
N THR A 47 10.43 -9.44 -12.11
CA THR A 47 11.69 -10.19 -12.27
C THR A 47 11.69 -11.47 -11.42
N ASN A 48 11.10 -11.41 -10.23
CA ASN A 48 11.13 -12.49 -9.25
C ASN A 48 9.77 -13.19 -9.07
N VAL A 49 8.92 -13.17 -10.12
CA VAL A 49 7.64 -13.89 -10.16
C VAL A 49 6.75 -13.58 -8.94
N MET A 50 6.38 -12.30 -8.82
CA MET A 50 5.63 -11.67 -7.74
C MET A 50 6.39 -11.47 -6.42
N ARG A 51 7.49 -12.19 -6.18
CA ARG A 51 8.30 -11.96 -4.98
C ARG A 51 8.97 -10.60 -5.05
N ASP A 52 9.02 -9.85 -3.95
CA ASP A 52 9.80 -8.61 -3.87
C ASP A 52 10.81 -8.68 -2.70
N PRO A 53 12.13 -8.72 -2.99
CA PRO A 53 13.17 -8.73 -1.95
C PRO A 53 13.11 -7.55 -0.98
N HIS A 54 12.55 -6.40 -1.40
CA HIS A 54 12.36 -5.28 -0.50
C HIS A 54 11.40 -5.61 0.63
N TYR A 55 10.43 -6.50 0.44
CA TYR A 55 9.43 -6.86 1.45
C TYR A 55 9.85 -8.09 2.25
N ALA A 56 10.51 -9.05 1.59
CA ALA A 56 10.87 -10.33 2.18
C ALA A 56 12.19 -10.31 2.96
N ASP A 57 13.17 -9.51 2.51
CA ASP A 57 14.57 -9.65 2.99
C ASP A 57 15.10 -8.38 3.65
N ARG A 58 14.38 -7.27 3.56
CA ARG A 58 14.85 -5.96 4.03
C ARG A 58 14.00 -5.40 5.17
N SER A 59 14.61 -4.46 5.89
CA SER A 59 13.95 -3.74 6.96
C SER A 59 12.98 -2.70 6.41
N VAL A 60 11.82 -2.57 7.06
CA VAL A 60 10.84 -1.51 6.77
C VAL A 60 11.40 -0.09 6.96
N LEU A 61 12.51 0.06 7.70
CA LEU A 61 13.17 1.35 7.89
C LEU A 61 14.10 1.73 6.72
N GLY A 62 14.27 0.86 5.71
CA GLY A 62 15.13 1.13 4.56
C GLY A 62 14.50 2.09 3.55
N TRP A 63 15.35 2.83 2.82
CA TRP A 63 14.92 3.79 1.79
C TRP A 63 14.67 3.11 0.42
N HIS A 64 13.75 2.17 0.40
CA HIS A 64 13.32 1.41 -0.78
C HIS A 64 11.79 1.26 -0.78
N ALA A 65 11.22 0.58 -1.77
CA ALA A 65 9.78 0.36 -1.93
C ALA A 65 8.99 0.16 -0.63
N GLN A 66 9.31 -0.91 0.13
CA GLN A 66 8.65 -1.21 1.40
C GLN A 66 8.66 -0.05 2.41
N GLY A 67 9.82 0.58 2.65
CA GLY A 67 9.91 1.64 3.65
C GLY A 67 9.25 2.95 3.20
N LYS A 68 9.30 3.27 1.90
CA LYS A 68 8.60 4.42 1.33
C LYS A 68 7.07 4.22 1.35
N GLU A 69 6.59 3.01 1.09
CA GLU A 69 5.18 2.64 1.28
C GLU A 69 4.77 2.80 2.75
N ALA A 70 5.54 2.24 3.69
CA ALA A 70 5.25 2.34 5.11
C ALA A 70 5.22 3.80 5.57
N LEU A 71 6.17 4.62 5.12
CA LEU A 71 6.19 6.06 5.38
C LEU A 71 4.94 6.77 4.84
N ALA A 72 4.52 6.45 3.61
CA ALA A 72 3.32 7.03 3.01
C ALA A 72 2.04 6.64 3.77
N LEU A 73 1.93 5.38 4.18
CA LEU A 73 0.79 4.89 4.96
C LEU A 73 0.73 5.51 6.37
N VAL A 74 1.87 5.62 7.06
CA VAL A 74 1.97 6.31 8.35
C VAL A 74 1.62 7.79 8.19
N GLY A 75 2.10 8.44 7.14
CA GLY A 75 1.76 9.83 6.84
C GLY A 75 0.25 10.03 6.60
N ALA A 76 -0.38 9.14 5.83
CA ALA A 76 -1.82 9.17 5.59
C ALA A 76 -2.63 8.93 6.87
N ALA A 77 -2.22 7.95 7.69
CA ALA A 77 -2.85 7.68 8.99
C ALA A 77 -2.73 8.88 9.94
N ALA A 78 -1.55 9.52 9.99
CA ALA A 78 -1.32 10.71 10.78
C ALA A 78 -2.15 11.91 10.32
N ALA A 79 -2.37 12.06 9.00
CA ALA A 79 -3.16 13.15 8.44
C ALA A 79 -4.64 13.12 8.88
N ILE A 80 -5.20 11.94 9.10
CA ILE A 80 -6.59 11.80 9.56
C ILE A 80 -6.74 11.77 11.08
N THR A 81 -5.65 11.52 11.83
CA THR A 81 -5.65 11.45 13.30
C THR A 81 -6.28 12.66 14.01
N PRO A 82 -6.09 13.92 13.56
CA PRO A 82 -6.74 15.08 14.18
C PRO A 82 -8.28 14.99 14.23
N LEU A 83 -8.91 14.17 13.37
CA LEU A 83 -10.35 13.95 13.37
C LEU A 83 -10.82 12.98 14.46
N PHE A 84 -9.92 12.31 15.18
CA PHE A 84 -10.27 11.26 16.14
C PHE A 84 -11.23 11.74 17.26
N PRO A 85 -11.10 12.95 17.84
CA PRO A 85 -12.03 13.41 18.88
C PRO A 85 -13.48 13.57 18.40
N VAL A 86 -13.71 13.78 17.10
CA VAL A 86 -15.05 14.01 16.52
C VAL A 86 -15.57 12.83 15.69
N ALA A 87 -14.67 12.02 15.11
CA ALA A 87 -15.01 10.91 14.23
C ALA A 87 -14.15 9.66 14.55
N PRO A 88 -14.17 9.15 15.79
CA PRO A 88 -13.22 8.11 16.24
C PRO A 88 -13.33 6.82 15.44
N PHE A 89 -14.56 6.40 15.08
CA PHE A 89 -14.78 5.19 14.29
C PHE A 89 -14.33 5.31 12.83
N PHE A 90 -14.38 6.53 12.26
CA PHE A 90 -13.87 6.79 10.91
C PHE A 90 -12.34 6.69 10.91
N VAL A 91 -11.70 7.35 11.88
CA VAL A 91 -10.24 7.33 12.01
C VAL A 91 -9.72 5.92 12.33
N ALA A 92 -10.36 5.21 13.27
CA ALA A 92 -9.98 3.85 13.61
C ALA A 92 -10.14 2.88 12.42
N ALA A 93 -11.20 3.02 11.61
CA ALA A 93 -11.36 2.25 10.38
C ALA A 93 -10.25 2.59 9.37
N GLY A 94 -9.87 3.86 9.23
CA GLY A 94 -8.75 4.27 8.38
C GLY A 94 -7.40 3.69 8.83
N TRP A 95 -7.10 3.73 10.13
CA TRP A 95 -5.90 3.10 10.69
C TRP A 95 -5.89 1.59 10.46
N TYR A 96 -7.02 0.93 10.69
CA TYR A 96 -7.17 -0.50 10.43
C TYR A 96 -6.93 -0.81 8.95
N SER A 97 -7.52 -0.04 8.03
CA SER A 97 -7.31 -0.22 6.59
C SER A 97 -5.86 -0.03 6.18
N ALA A 98 -5.15 0.99 6.69
CA ALA A 98 -3.74 1.20 6.39
C ALA A 98 -2.85 0.04 6.88
N TRP A 99 -3.07 -0.44 8.11
CA TRP A 99 -2.38 -1.60 8.64
C TRP A 99 -2.70 -2.88 7.85
N ASN A 100 -3.98 -3.11 7.55
CA ASN A 100 -4.41 -4.31 6.85
C ASN A 100 -3.88 -4.32 5.40
N TYR A 101 -3.92 -3.17 4.70
CA TYR A 101 -3.32 -3.00 3.39
C TYR A 101 -1.84 -3.41 3.43
N TYR A 102 -1.04 -2.81 4.32
CA TYR A 102 0.39 -3.11 4.39
C TYR A 102 0.67 -4.58 4.68
N ARG A 103 -0.06 -5.17 5.64
CA ARG A 103 0.08 -6.58 6.02
C ARG A 103 -0.23 -7.52 4.85
N VAL A 104 -1.33 -7.27 4.15
CA VAL A 104 -1.82 -8.09 3.03
C VAL A 104 -0.92 -7.92 1.81
N HIS A 105 -0.54 -6.68 1.51
CA HIS A 105 0.37 -6.32 0.42
C HIS A 105 1.75 -6.96 0.64
N LYS A 106 2.35 -6.75 1.81
CA LYS A 106 3.62 -7.37 2.18
C LYS A 106 3.57 -8.89 2.04
N ARG A 107 2.56 -9.55 2.62
CA ARG A 107 2.40 -11.01 2.51
C ARG A 107 2.33 -11.47 1.06
N SER A 108 1.65 -10.71 0.20
CA SER A 108 1.50 -11.08 -1.21
C SER A 108 2.83 -11.12 -1.98
N HIS A 109 3.83 -10.35 -1.53
CA HIS A 109 5.18 -10.33 -2.09
C HIS A 109 6.17 -11.24 -1.36
N GLU A 110 5.81 -11.75 -0.18
CA GLU A 110 6.56 -12.80 0.53
C GLU A 110 6.12 -14.21 0.12
N ASP A 111 4.83 -14.38 -0.19
CA ASP A 111 4.19 -15.64 -0.57
C ASP A 111 3.39 -15.47 -1.88
N PRO A 112 4.07 -15.60 -3.04
CA PRO A 112 3.42 -15.52 -4.37
C PRO A 112 2.30 -16.53 -4.59
N ALA A 113 2.38 -17.71 -3.98
CA ALA A 113 1.34 -18.73 -4.12
C ALA A 113 0.06 -18.28 -3.41
N TRP A 114 0.21 -17.77 -2.18
CA TRP A 114 -0.91 -17.17 -1.45
C TRP A 114 -1.51 -15.98 -2.20
N ALA A 115 -0.66 -15.10 -2.76
CA ALA A 115 -1.12 -13.96 -3.57
C ALA A 115 -1.94 -14.39 -4.78
N ARG A 116 -1.48 -15.42 -5.50
CA ARG A 116 -2.18 -15.94 -6.69
C ARG A 116 -3.52 -16.57 -6.34
N GLU A 117 -3.65 -17.17 -5.16
CA GLU A 117 -4.91 -17.79 -4.70
C GLU A 117 -5.89 -16.76 -4.13
N HIS A 118 -5.41 -15.78 -3.35
CA HIS A 118 -6.26 -14.91 -2.53
C HIS A 118 -6.36 -13.46 -3.02
N LEU A 119 -5.43 -13.01 -3.85
CA LEU A 119 -5.32 -11.65 -4.38
C LEU A 119 -4.99 -11.68 -5.88
N THR A 120 -5.79 -12.42 -6.64
CA THR A 120 -5.57 -12.63 -8.09
C THR A 120 -5.38 -11.32 -8.85
N TRP A 121 -6.21 -10.31 -8.59
CA TRP A 121 -6.08 -8.99 -9.24
C TRP A 121 -4.76 -8.28 -8.93
N HIS A 122 -4.20 -8.48 -7.74
CA HIS A 122 -2.92 -7.89 -7.34
C HIS A 122 -1.77 -8.65 -7.98
N TYR A 123 -1.84 -9.98 -8.00
CA TYR A 123 -0.90 -10.82 -8.73
C TYR A 123 -0.85 -10.44 -10.21
N ASP A 124 -2.00 -10.42 -10.88
CA ASP A 124 -2.13 -10.08 -12.30
C ASP A 124 -1.72 -8.63 -12.59
N HIS A 125 -1.88 -7.73 -11.62
CA HIS A 125 -1.43 -6.35 -11.75
C HIS A 125 0.10 -6.23 -11.80
N HIS A 126 0.79 -7.05 -11.01
CA HIS A 126 2.24 -7.06 -10.93
C HIS A 126 2.89 -7.81 -12.09
N MET A 127 2.29 -8.90 -12.54
CA MET A 127 2.81 -9.71 -13.65
C MET A 127 2.49 -9.05 -15.00
#